data_AF-A0A7W1NW97-F1
#
_entry.id   AF-A0A7W1NW97-F1
#
_cell.length_a   1.000
_cell.length_b   1.000
_cell.length_c   1.000
_cell.angle_alpha   90.00
_cell.angle_beta   90.00
_cell.angle_gamma   90.00
#
_symmetry.space_group_name_H-M   'P 1'
#
loop_
_entity.id
_entity.type
_entity.pdbx_description
1 polymer ?
#
loop_
_entity_poly.entity_id
_entity_poly.type
_entity_poly.pdbx_seq_one_letter_code
_entity_poly.pdbx_strand_id
1 'polypeptide(L)'
;MSIPPIKPLVITISNLVADRIGLMPGKALYDAIDEAGGDDLGALVRALETSDESTPAWQAILRALMIGETYFFRQRSQLNWLKQTVMPDLLKRHPNSITLWSAGCATGEEAYSIAITLHENTTPVQRHGIHLIGSDINRAALDTARRGTYRDWSFRHTENAFGDYYFDRVESGAQIKSFIRQMVTFTPNNLMKGTPINKLDVICCCNVLLYLHDKAIERVEDQFFEALTPGGWLLLGQAETVRTERERWLTHLYPGGVAYQKPLEGTTRNRIVYHQAQPHQSAPVQEFEIEPRSMYEEAVALLRAKQTEDAENTLREILANQINDGRAHILLGCILANRRQINDAHAELDVALNENPLQADAHYLKGMLYLESHQQAAAEDAFRSALYCHKGHPLTAVMLGNLYAQSGAVDKARRIWRAALENLEGNSKAHVSDLSDLTVDAMRELLQNQMSE
;
A
#
# COMPACT_ATOMS: atom_id res chain seq x y z
N MET A 1 -19.07 46.59 -2.70
CA MET A 1 -18.36 45.52 -3.43
C MET A 1 -19.29 44.32 -3.51
N SER A 2 -19.62 43.86 -4.71
CA SER A 2 -20.42 42.64 -4.90
C SER A 2 -19.61 41.45 -4.38
N ILE A 3 -20.19 40.65 -3.48
CA ILE A 3 -19.58 39.37 -3.07
C ILE A 3 -19.52 38.49 -4.32
N PRO A 4 -18.34 38.03 -4.76
CA PRO A 4 -18.24 37.17 -5.93
C PRO A 4 -18.95 35.82 -5.67
N PRO A 5 -19.49 35.15 -6.70
CA PRO A 5 -20.17 33.87 -6.50
C PRO A 5 -19.20 32.81 -5.95
N ILE A 6 -19.72 31.88 -5.15
CA ILE A 6 -18.96 30.79 -4.49
C ILE A 6 -18.16 29.94 -5.50
N LYS A 7 -18.75 29.61 -6.66
CA LYS A 7 -18.12 28.77 -7.69
C LYS A 7 -16.79 29.34 -8.23
N PRO A 8 -16.68 30.62 -8.63
CA PRO A 8 -15.41 31.25 -8.99
C PRO A 8 -14.29 31.10 -7.96
N LEU A 9 -14.58 31.29 -6.66
CA LEU A 9 -13.55 31.21 -5.62
C LEU A 9 -13.04 29.79 -5.42
N VAL A 10 -13.92 28.79 -5.46
CA VAL A 10 -13.54 27.37 -5.42
C VAL A 10 -12.66 27.00 -6.63
N ILE A 11 -12.98 27.51 -7.82
CA ILE A 11 -12.13 27.34 -9.01
C ILE A 11 -10.76 27.97 -8.81
N THR A 12 -10.69 29.18 -8.23
CA THR A 12 -9.40 29.83 -7.90
C THR A 12 -8.57 28.96 -6.95
N ILE A 13 -9.16 28.41 -5.89
CA ILE A 13 -8.46 27.51 -4.96
C ILE A 13 -7.98 26.25 -5.70
N SER A 14 -8.82 25.65 -6.53
CA SER A 14 -8.45 24.48 -7.35
C SER A 14 -7.25 24.78 -8.24
N ASN A 15 -7.22 25.95 -8.89
CA ASN A 15 -6.13 26.36 -9.76
C ASN A 15 -4.85 26.62 -8.96
N LEU A 16 -4.95 27.28 -7.80
CA LEU A 16 -3.80 27.47 -6.92
C LEU A 16 -3.18 26.13 -6.48
N VAL A 17 -4.02 25.16 -6.11
CA VAL A 17 -3.57 23.81 -5.77
C VAL A 17 -2.85 23.14 -6.95
N ALA A 18 -3.46 23.15 -8.14
CA ALA A 18 -2.83 22.58 -9.32
C ALA A 18 -1.50 23.28 -9.66
N ASP A 19 -1.48 24.61 -9.70
CA ASP A 19 -0.32 25.38 -10.12
C ASP A 19 0.84 25.33 -9.12
N ARG A 20 0.55 25.32 -7.81
CA ARG A 20 1.57 25.43 -6.75
C ARG A 20 2.12 24.09 -6.30
N ILE A 21 1.28 23.05 -6.29
CA ILE A 21 1.64 21.74 -5.73
C ILE A 21 1.35 20.58 -6.69
N GLY A 22 0.82 20.85 -7.89
CA GLY A 22 0.66 19.86 -8.95
C GLY A 22 -0.52 18.91 -8.77
N LEU A 23 -1.28 19.02 -7.67
CA LEU A 23 -2.37 18.09 -7.34
C LEU A 23 -3.64 18.39 -8.14
N MET A 24 -4.39 17.33 -8.47
CA MET A 24 -5.77 17.44 -8.96
C MET A 24 -6.76 17.15 -7.82
N PRO A 25 -7.33 18.17 -7.16
CA PRO A 25 -8.04 17.96 -5.91
C PRO A 25 -9.42 17.28 -6.05
N GLY A 26 -9.94 17.15 -7.28
CA GLY A 26 -11.15 16.37 -7.56
C GLY A 26 -12.34 16.75 -6.66
N LYS A 27 -13.05 15.76 -6.13
CA LYS A 27 -14.15 15.97 -5.17
C LYS A 27 -13.67 16.32 -3.77
N ALA A 28 -12.46 15.90 -3.38
CA ALA A 28 -11.88 16.15 -2.06
C ALA A 28 -11.57 17.63 -1.80
N LEU A 29 -11.62 18.47 -2.85
CA LEU A 29 -11.43 19.92 -2.72
C LEU A 29 -12.43 20.59 -1.77
N TYR A 30 -13.69 20.15 -1.77
CA TYR A 30 -14.71 20.78 -0.93
C TYR A 30 -14.46 20.49 0.55
N ASP A 31 -14.20 19.22 0.88
CA ASP A 31 -13.83 18.82 2.25
C ASP A 31 -12.56 19.56 2.71
N ALA A 32 -11.57 19.71 1.82
CA ALA A 32 -10.35 20.45 2.08
C ALA A 32 -10.57 21.94 2.36
N ILE A 33 -11.48 22.57 1.61
CA ILE A 33 -11.86 23.97 1.80
C ILE A 33 -12.52 24.17 3.16
N ASP A 34 -13.44 23.26 3.54
CA ASP A 34 -14.13 23.33 4.82
C ASP A 34 -13.12 23.22 5.98
N GLU A 35 -12.18 22.27 5.91
CA GLU A 35 -11.10 22.12 6.90
C GLU A 35 -10.15 23.34 6.98
N ALA A 36 -9.99 24.08 5.87
CA ALA A 36 -9.09 25.22 5.78
C ALA A 36 -9.74 26.56 6.22
N GLY A 37 -10.98 26.53 6.71
CA GLY A 37 -11.74 27.72 7.08
C GLY A 37 -12.67 28.21 5.96
N GLY A 38 -13.47 27.28 5.41
CA GLY A 38 -14.39 27.52 4.29
C GLY A 38 -15.47 28.58 4.52
N ASP A 39 -15.64 29.04 5.76
CA ASP A 39 -16.62 30.07 6.16
C ASP A 39 -16.40 31.43 5.47
N ASP A 40 -15.15 31.77 5.11
CA ASP A 40 -14.80 32.92 4.27
C ASP A 40 -13.83 32.50 3.15
N LEU A 41 -14.40 32.00 2.07
CA LEU A 41 -13.66 31.65 0.84
C LEU A 41 -12.81 32.79 0.30
N GLY A 42 -13.24 34.05 0.46
CA GLY A 42 -12.49 35.20 0.00
C GLY A 42 -11.22 35.41 0.81
N ALA A 43 -11.28 35.24 2.13
CA ALA A 43 -10.11 35.24 3.01
C ALA A 43 -9.20 34.05 2.74
N LEU A 44 -9.76 32.86 2.53
CA LEU A 44 -8.99 31.65 2.21
C LEU A 44 -8.22 31.82 0.90
N VAL A 45 -8.85 32.31 -0.17
CA VAL A 45 -8.16 32.61 -1.45
C VAL A 45 -6.99 33.57 -1.22
N ARG A 46 -7.23 34.71 -0.55
CA ARG A 46 -6.15 35.68 -0.27
C ARG A 46 -5.02 35.07 0.54
N ALA A 47 -5.34 34.24 1.53
CA ALA A 47 -4.34 33.55 2.34
C ALA A 47 -3.49 32.58 1.50
N LEU A 48 -4.12 31.81 0.62
CA LEU A 48 -3.42 30.86 -0.25
C LEU A 48 -2.56 31.57 -1.32
N GLU A 49 -3.05 32.68 -1.89
CA GLU A 49 -2.33 33.48 -2.90
C GLU A 49 -1.07 34.16 -2.34
N THR A 50 -1.17 34.69 -1.12
CA THR A 50 -0.13 35.55 -0.54
C THR A 50 0.89 34.81 0.33
N SER A 51 0.70 33.51 0.53
CA SER A 51 1.55 32.71 1.40
C SER A 51 2.15 31.48 0.71
N ASP A 52 3.10 30.84 1.39
CA ASP A 52 3.70 29.59 0.94
C ASP A 52 3.00 28.37 1.56
N GLU A 53 3.35 27.19 1.08
CA GLU A 53 2.69 25.94 1.42
C GLU A 53 2.94 25.52 2.88
N SER A 54 3.77 26.25 3.63
CA SER A 54 4.00 26.00 5.05
C SER A 54 2.93 26.57 5.98
N THR A 55 2.10 27.50 5.49
CA THR A 55 1.12 28.17 6.34
C THR A 55 -0.02 27.25 6.76
N PRO A 56 -0.73 27.55 7.87
CA PRO A 56 -1.83 26.71 8.36
C PRO A 56 -2.92 26.45 7.32
N ALA A 57 -3.28 27.46 6.51
CA ALA A 57 -4.29 27.33 5.46
C ALA A 57 -3.87 26.32 4.38
N TRP A 58 -2.64 26.45 3.86
CA TRP A 58 -2.09 25.49 2.90
C TRP A 58 -1.95 24.09 3.49
N GLN A 59 -1.47 23.97 4.73
CA GLN A 59 -1.32 22.69 5.39
C GLN A 59 -2.68 22.01 5.68
N ALA A 60 -3.76 22.76 5.88
CA ALA A 60 -5.11 22.20 5.97
C ALA A 60 -5.55 21.61 4.63
N ILE A 61 -5.41 22.37 3.54
CA ILE A 61 -5.71 21.89 2.18
C ILE A 61 -4.91 20.61 1.87
N LEU A 62 -3.60 20.60 2.16
CA LEU A 62 -2.73 19.46 1.92
C LEU A 62 -3.14 18.19 2.68
N ARG A 63 -3.55 18.32 3.95
CA ARG A 63 -3.97 17.18 4.77
C ARG A 63 -5.22 16.51 4.22
N ALA A 64 -6.19 17.29 3.75
CA ALA A 64 -7.45 16.76 3.23
C ALA A 64 -7.32 16.17 1.82
N LEU A 65 -6.43 16.72 0.99
CA LEU A 65 -6.29 16.28 -0.41
C LEU A 65 -5.45 15.02 -0.60
N MET A 66 -4.52 14.73 0.31
CA MET A 66 -3.58 13.61 0.16
C MET A 66 -4.00 12.42 1.02
N ILE A 67 -4.15 11.26 0.37
CA ILE A 67 -4.34 9.99 1.07
C ILE A 67 -2.95 9.56 1.59
N GLY A 68 -2.63 9.94 2.83
CA GLY A 68 -1.35 9.63 3.49
C GLY A 68 -1.19 8.17 3.91
N GLU A 69 -1.84 7.23 3.23
CA GLU A 69 -1.76 5.81 3.59
C GLU A 69 -0.37 5.26 3.26
N THR A 70 0.36 4.84 4.29
CA THR A 70 1.67 4.20 4.17
C THR A 70 1.85 3.15 5.27
N TYR A 71 2.80 2.24 5.08
CA TYR A 71 3.14 1.17 6.03
C TYR A 71 4.53 0.60 5.73
N PHE A 72 5.10 -0.05 6.75
CA PHE A 72 6.41 -0.65 6.65
C PHE A 72 6.44 -1.74 5.58
N PHE A 73 7.51 -1.73 4.77
CA PHE A 73 7.77 -2.68 3.68
C PHE A 73 6.65 -2.77 2.63
N ARG A 74 5.91 -1.68 2.40
CA ARG A 74 4.88 -1.62 1.35
C ARG A 74 5.39 -2.05 -0.03
N GLN A 75 6.61 -1.64 -0.39
CA GLN A 75 7.23 -1.93 -1.68
C GLN A 75 8.33 -3.00 -1.58
N ARG A 76 7.99 -4.21 -1.11
CA ARG A 76 8.96 -5.32 -0.90
C ARG A 76 9.82 -5.62 -2.13
N SER A 77 9.24 -5.63 -3.33
CA SER A 77 9.98 -5.90 -4.58
C SER A 77 11.09 -4.86 -4.81
N GLN A 78 10.80 -3.59 -4.54
CA GLN A 78 11.77 -2.50 -4.71
C GLN A 78 12.87 -2.54 -3.65
N LEU A 79 12.52 -2.82 -2.39
CA LEU A 79 13.51 -3.01 -1.32
C LEU A 79 14.42 -4.22 -1.63
N ASN A 80 13.88 -5.27 -2.25
CA ASN A 80 14.68 -6.39 -2.71
C ASN A 80 15.65 -5.99 -3.83
N TRP A 81 15.22 -5.18 -4.81
CA TRP A 81 16.14 -4.68 -5.85
C TRP A 81 17.17 -3.71 -5.28
N LEU A 82 16.78 -2.89 -4.29
CA LEU A 82 17.67 -2.00 -3.59
C LEU A 82 18.84 -2.79 -2.99
N LYS A 83 18.55 -3.86 -2.23
CA LYS A 83 19.60 -4.66 -1.58
C LYS A 83 20.37 -5.58 -2.55
N GLN A 84 19.72 -6.17 -3.55
CA GLN A 84 20.34 -7.19 -4.41
C GLN A 84 21.08 -6.60 -5.62
N THR A 85 20.66 -5.43 -6.10
CA THR A 85 21.17 -4.87 -7.36
C THR A 85 21.71 -3.46 -7.20
N VAL A 86 20.88 -2.54 -6.71
CA VAL A 86 21.19 -1.10 -6.71
C VAL A 86 22.34 -0.79 -5.76
N MET A 87 22.25 -1.22 -4.49
CA MET A 87 23.29 -0.94 -3.51
C MET A 87 24.62 -1.63 -3.83
N PRO A 88 24.68 -2.91 -4.25
CA PRO A 88 25.92 -3.53 -4.69
C PRO A 88 26.60 -2.82 -5.87
N ASP A 89 25.83 -2.29 -6.83
CA ASP A 89 26.36 -1.48 -7.93
C ASP A 89 26.91 -0.14 -7.43
N LEU A 90 26.13 0.58 -6.61
CA LEU A 90 26.52 1.87 -6.08
C LEU A 90 27.75 1.79 -5.16
N LEU A 91 27.82 0.78 -4.29
CA LEU A 91 28.96 0.59 -3.38
C LEU A 91 30.26 0.27 -4.13
N LYS A 92 30.19 -0.29 -5.34
CA LYS A 92 31.37 -0.48 -6.20
C LYS A 92 31.86 0.84 -6.82
N ARG A 93 30.93 1.73 -7.18
CA ARG A 93 31.25 3.01 -7.84
C ARG A 93 31.57 4.14 -6.87
N HIS A 94 30.85 4.18 -5.75
CA HIS A 94 30.87 5.24 -4.74
C HIS A 94 30.94 4.63 -3.33
N PRO A 95 32.04 3.92 -2.98
CA PRO A 95 32.13 3.15 -1.74
C PRO A 95 32.01 3.98 -0.46
N ASN A 96 32.19 5.31 -0.54
CA ASN A 96 32.31 6.19 0.62
C ASN A 96 31.17 7.22 0.75
N SER A 97 30.28 7.34 -0.24
CA SER A 97 29.22 8.36 -0.22
C SER A 97 28.10 7.95 -1.16
N ILE A 98 26.95 7.55 -0.62
CA ILE A 98 25.74 7.24 -1.39
C ILE A 98 24.60 8.07 -0.84
N THR A 99 23.89 8.81 -1.69
CA THR A 99 22.76 9.62 -1.26
C THR A 99 21.45 9.12 -1.86
N LEU A 100 20.51 8.78 -0.96
CA LEU A 100 19.18 8.28 -1.30
C LEU A 100 18.12 9.30 -0.88
N TRP A 101 17.05 9.37 -1.66
CA TRP A 101 15.91 10.23 -1.37
C TRP A 101 14.58 9.47 -1.49
N SER A 102 13.84 9.38 -0.40
CA SER A 102 12.42 9.01 -0.36
C SER A 102 11.57 10.27 -0.52
N ALA A 103 11.05 10.47 -1.72
CA ALA A 103 10.24 11.60 -2.16
C ALA A 103 8.75 11.31 -1.92
N GLY A 104 8.12 12.12 -1.06
CA GLY A 104 6.75 11.87 -0.57
C GLY A 104 6.69 10.77 0.48
N CYS A 105 7.57 10.86 1.49
CA CYS A 105 7.76 9.81 2.49
C CYS A 105 6.59 9.66 3.49
N ALA A 106 5.57 10.51 3.41
CA ALA A 106 4.42 10.55 4.30
C ALA A 106 4.84 10.54 5.79
N THR A 107 4.32 9.60 6.58
CA THR A 107 4.61 9.44 8.00
C THR A 107 5.91 8.69 8.28
N GLY A 108 6.73 8.41 7.25
CA GLY A 108 8.11 7.94 7.38
C GLY A 108 8.32 6.44 7.26
N GLU A 109 7.27 5.62 7.17
CA GLU A 109 7.38 4.17 7.07
C GLU A 109 8.20 3.70 5.87
N GLU A 110 8.10 4.37 4.71
CA GLU A 110 8.94 4.06 3.54
C GLU A 110 10.41 4.36 3.82
N ALA A 111 10.71 5.58 4.28
CA ALA A 111 12.08 6.00 4.55
C ALA A 111 12.73 5.10 5.61
N TYR A 112 12.00 4.68 6.64
CA TYR A 112 12.51 3.75 7.63
C TYR A 112 12.61 2.31 7.12
N SER A 113 11.73 1.85 6.24
CA SER A 113 11.87 0.54 5.58
C SER A 113 13.15 0.49 4.75
N ILE A 114 13.48 1.58 4.05
CA ILE A 114 14.75 1.75 3.33
C ILE A 114 15.91 1.74 4.33
N ALA A 115 15.84 2.54 5.39
CA ALA A 115 16.89 2.60 6.41
C ALA A 115 17.21 1.23 7.03
N ILE A 116 16.18 0.45 7.36
CA ILE A 116 16.32 -0.90 7.90
C ILE A 116 16.91 -1.86 6.87
N THR A 117 16.41 -1.81 5.63
CA THR A 117 16.98 -2.60 4.52
C THR A 117 18.47 -2.31 4.33
N LEU A 118 18.86 -1.03 4.38
CA LEU A 118 20.27 -0.62 4.32
C LEU A 118 21.04 -1.13 5.55
N HIS A 119 20.48 -0.98 6.75
CA HIS A 119 21.08 -1.43 8.00
C HIS A 119 21.44 -2.93 7.94
N GLU A 120 20.55 -3.77 7.42
CA GLU A 120 20.72 -5.22 7.33
C GLU A 120 21.72 -5.66 6.27
N ASN A 121 21.88 -4.88 5.20
CA ASN A 121 22.61 -5.31 4.00
C ASN A 121 23.92 -4.55 3.79
N THR A 122 24.36 -3.75 4.76
CA THR A 122 25.62 -2.99 4.66
C THR A 122 26.39 -3.02 5.98
N THR A 123 27.72 -3.00 5.86
CA THR A 123 28.62 -2.95 7.02
C THR A 123 28.53 -1.60 7.73
N PRO A 124 28.86 -1.49 9.03
CA PRO A 124 28.90 -0.21 9.73
C PRO A 124 29.73 0.87 9.02
N VAL A 125 30.83 0.49 8.38
CA VAL A 125 31.69 1.42 7.61
C VAL A 125 30.97 1.95 6.37
N GLN A 126 30.34 1.07 5.59
CA GLN A 126 29.56 1.48 4.41
C GLN A 126 28.39 2.38 4.82
N ARG A 127 27.68 2.04 5.89
CA ARG A 127 26.54 2.82 6.41
C ARG A 127 26.89 4.25 6.77
N HIS A 128 28.11 4.49 7.26
CA HIS A 128 28.54 5.84 7.62
C HIS A 128 28.56 6.80 6.42
N GLY A 129 28.80 6.28 5.21
CA GLY A 129 28.75 7.05 3.97
C GLY A 129 27.36 7.10 3.33
N ILE A 130 26.31 6.57 3.96
CA ILE A 130 24.97 6.58 3.38
C ILE A 130 24.15 7.73 3.97
N HIS A 131 23.64 8.58 3.09
CA HIS A 131 22.77 9.70 3.44
C HIS A 131 21.37 9.44 2.90
N LEU A 132 20.41 9.19 3.80
CA LEU A 132 19.01 8.95 3.42
C LEU A 132 18.15 10.14 3.81
N ILE A 133 17.50 10.73 2.82
CA ILE A 133 16.59 11.87 2.98
C ILE A 133 15.16 11.38 2.81
N GLY A 134 14.30 11.67 3.78
CA GLY A 134 12.85 11.56 3.62
C GLY A 134 12.27 12.96 3.44
N SER A 135 11.45 13.20 2.42
CA SER A 135 10.77 14.48 2.29
C SER A 135 9.30 14.35 2.01
N ASP A 136 8.53 15.30 2.50
CA ASP A 136 7.10 15.43 2.21
C ASP A 136 6.69 16.90 2.24
N ILE A 137 5.57 17.24 1.60
CA ILE A 137 4.99 18.58 1.66
C ILE A 137 4.08 18.74 2.89
N ASN A 138 3.55 17.63 3.42
CA ASN A 138 2.74 17.58 4.62
C ASN A 138 3.62 17.59 5.88
N ARG A 139 3.63 18.73 6.59
CA ARG A 139 4.45 18.90 7.80
C ARG A 139 3.97 18.03 8.95
N ALA A 140 2.67 17.78 9.08
CA ALA A 140 2.13 16.92 10.14
C ALA A 140 2.57 15.45 9.94
N ALA A 141 2.66 15.01 8.68
CA ALA A 141 3.21 13.70 8.34
C ALA A 141 4.71 13.62 8.70
N LEU A 142 5.49 14.64 8.34
CA LEU A 142 6.91 14.72 8.72
C LEU A 142 7.13 14.77 10.23
N ASP A 143 6.27 15.44 10.99
CA ASP A 143 6.38 15.46 12.45
C ASP A 143 6.14 14.07 13.05
N THR A 144 5.24 13.29 12.44
CA THR A 144 5.04 11.88 12.78
C THR A 144 6.28 11.05 12.42
N ALA A 145 6.86 11.27 11.23
CA ALA A 145 8.08 10.60 10.79
C ALA A 145 9.27 10.87 11.73
N ARG A 146 9.44 12.12 12.16
CA ARG A 146 10.49 12.52 13.12
C ARG A 146 10.29 11.92 14.50
N ARG A 147 9.04 11.86 15.00
CA ARG A 147 8.72 11.15 16.25
C ARG A 147 9.03 9.66 16.13
N GLY A 148 8.74 9.10 14.96
CA GLY A 148 8.98 7.70 14.61
C GLY A 148 8.14 6.74 15.45
N THR A 149 6.93 7.14 15.84
CA THR A 149 6.01 6.32 16.65
C THR A 149 4.81 5.91 15.80
N TYR A 150 4.57 4.61 15.75
CA TYR A 150 3.65 3.97 14.81
C TYR A 150 2.68 3.05 15.55
N ARG A 151 1.48 2.88 15.00
CA ARG A 151 0.46 1.96 15.53
C ARG A 151 0.51 0.64 14.77
N ASP A 152 -0.16 -0.39 15.29
CA ASP A 152 -0.15 -1.74 14.73
C ASP A 152 -0.52 -1.79 13.23
N TRP A 153 -1.41 -0.89 12.78
CA TRP A 153 -1.77 -0.76 11.35
C TRP A 153 -0.59 -0.43 10.42
N SER A 154 0.46 0.25 10.90
CA SER A 154 1.67 0.52 10.12
C SER A 154 2.50 -0.75 9.89
N PHE A 155 2.23 -1.84 10.62
CA PHE A 155 2.97 -3.11 10.62
C PHE A 155 2.22 -4.25 9.92
N ARG A 156 1.05 -3.99 9.32
CA ARG A 156 0.13 -5.00 8.75
C ARG A 156 0.74 -6.00 7.75
N HIS A 157 1.93 -5.68 7.20
CA HIS A 157 2.69 -6.52 6.29
C HIS A 157 4.12 -6.77 6.79
N THR A 158 4.33 -6.87 8.10
CA THR A 158 5.62 -7.22 8.71
C THR A 158 5.51 -8.52 9.50
N GLU A 159 6.60 -9.28 9.57
CA GLU A 159 6.66 -10.51 10.38
C GLU A 159 6.79 -10.16 11.87
N ASN A 160 6.23 -10.97 12.77
CA ASN A 160 6.12 -10.62 14.19
C ASN A 160 7.48 -10.38 14.88
N ALA A 161 8.52 -11.12 14.49
CA ALA A 161 9.88 -10.99 15.06
C ALA A 161 10.60 -9.68 14.67
N PHE A 162 10.08 -8.96 13.66
CA PHE A 162 10.66 -7.73 13.14
C PHE A 162 10.52 -6.55 14.13
N GLY A 163 9.42 -6.50 14.87
CA GLY A 163 9.07 -5.39 15.75
C GLY A 163 10.09 -5.17 16.87
N ASP A 164 10.51 -6.25 17.55
CA ASP A 164 11.33 -6.16 18.77
C ASP A 164 12.76 -5.68 18.51
N TYR A 165 13.29 -5.96 17.31
CA TYR A 165 14.66 -5.60 16.96
C TYR A 165 14.80 -4.11 16.63
N TYR A 166 13.82 -3.53 15.91
CA TYR A 166 13.88 -2.16 15.39
C TYR A 166 12.97 -1.17 16.11
N PHE A 167 12.09 -1.62 17.01
CA PHE A 167 11.16 -0.77 17.73
C PHE A 167 11.19 -1.04 19.24
N ASP A 168 10.93 0.01 20.01
CA ASP A 168 10.64 -0.04 21.44
C ASP A 168 9.13 0.17 21.64
N ARG A 169 8.50 -0.65 22.49
CA ARG A 169 7.09 -0.47 22.86
C ARG A 169 6.94 0.77 23.75
N VAL A 170 5.99 1.63 23.41
CA VAL A 170 5.64 2.85 24.15
C VAL A 170 4.12 2.95 24.29
N GLU A 171 3.62 3.78 25.20
CA GLU A 171 2.18 3.91 25.46
C GLU A 171 1.35 4.21 24.20
N SER A 172 1.89 5.02 23.27
CA SER A 172 1.22 5.42 22.04
C SER A 172 1.47 4.50 20.83
N GLY A 173 2.12 3.34 21.02
CA GLY A 173 2.41 2.36 19.96
C GLY A 173 3.84 1.79 20.00
N ALA A 174 4.48 1.68 18.84
CA ALA A 174 5.86 1.24 18.70
C ALA A 174 6.73 2.40 18.18
N GLN A 175 7.79 2.75 18.91
CA GLN A 175 8.72 3.79 18.50
C GLN A 175 9.97 3.18 17.88
N ILE A 176 10.36 3.66 16.70
CA ILE A 176 11.56 3.19 16.01
C ILE A 176 12.82 3.54 16.80
N LYS A 177 13.72 2.57 16.93
CA LYS A 177 14.95 2.70 17.70
C LYS A 177 15.85 3.78 17.12
N SER A 178 16.57 4.47 18.01
CA SER A 178 17.36 5.65 17.67
C SER A 178 18.41 5.39 16.60
N PHE A 179 19.01 4.20 16.56
CA PHE A 179 20.06 3.87 15.58
C PHE A 179 19.55 3.79 14.14
N ILE A 180 18.29 3.40 13.93
CA ILE A 180 17.64 3.51 12.61
C ILE A 180 17.18 4.93 12.38
N ARG A 181 16.58 5.58 13.40
CA ARG A 181 16.09 6.95 13.29
C ARG A 181 17.16 7.94 12.80
N GLN A 182 18.39 7.78 13.29
CA GLN A 182 19.54 8.62 12.94
C GLN A 182 20.02 8.41 11.49
N MET A 183 19.59 7.35 10.81
CA MET A 183 19.95 7.13 9.39
C MET A 183 19.16 8.04 8.45
N VAL A 184 18.02 8.59 8.89
CA VAL A 184 17.11 9.37 8.03
C VAL A 184 17.07 10.84 8.43
N THR A 185 17.22 11.73 7.44
CA THR A 185 16.99 13.16 7.60
C THR A 185 15.66 13.56 6.96
N PHE A 186 14.72 14.07 7.77
CA PHE A 186 13.40 14.49 7.30
C PHE A 186 13.30 15.99 7.00
N THR A 187 13.02 16.34 5.74
CA THR A 187 12.93 17.73 5.28
C THR A 187 11.59 18.03 4.58
N PRO A 188 10.96 19.20 4.81
CA PRO A 188 9.84 19.63 3.98
C PRO A 188 10.31 19.82 2.54
N ASN A 189 9.57 19.27 1.56
CA ASN A 189 9.84 19.50 0.14
C ASN A 189 8.55 19.49 -0.68
N ASN A 190 8.41 20.47 -1.56
CA ASN A 190 7.37 20.48 -2.60
C ASN A 190 8.04 20.05 -3.91
N LEU A 191 7.61 18.92 -4.48
CA LEU A 191 8.18 18.39 -5.72
C LEU A 191 8.05 19.36 -6.90
N MET A 192 7.10 20.29 -6.88
CA MET A 192 7.00 21.32 -7.92
C MET A 192 8.12 22.36 -7.87
N LYS A 193 8.78 22.50 -6.70
CA LYS A 193 9.84 23.48 -6.43
C LYS A 193 11.26 22.91 -6.57
N GLY A 194 11.42 21.62 -6.84
CA GLY A 194 12.73 21.00 -7.00
C GLY A 194 12.96 19.83 -6.05
N THR A 195 14.20 19.35 -6.09
CA THR A 195 14.71 18.31 -5.19
C THR A 195 15.34 18.94 -3.95
N PRO A 196 15.37 18.23 -2.80
CA PRO A 196 15.96 18.77 -1.57
C PRO A 196 17.48 18.99 -1.70
N ILE A 197 18.13 18.20 -2.55
CA ILE A 197 19.54 18.31 -2.91
C ILE A 197 19.75 17.87 -4.37
N ASN A 198 20.93 18.15 -4.91
CA ASN A 198 21.41 17.63 -6.20
C ASN A 198 22.38 16.46 -6.00
N LYS A 199 22.70 15.74 -7.08
CA LYS A 199 23.62 14.60 -7.09
C LYS A 199 23.14 13.44 -6.22
N LEU A 200 21.91 13.00 -6.50
CA LEU A 200 21.29 11.83 -5.87
C LEU A 200 21.72 10.55 -6.59
N ASP A 201 21.95 9.49 -5.83
CA ASP A 201 22.27 8.17 -6.38
C ASP A 201 21.03 7.29 -6.50
N VAL A 202 20.07 7.47 -5.60
CA VAL A 202 18.77 6.79 -5.64
C VAL A 202 17.64 7.77 -5.31
N ILE A 203 16.59 7.76 -6.10
CA ILE A 203 15.31 8.39 -5.80
C ILE A 203 14.26 7.28 -5.69
N CYS A 204 13.56 7.22 -4.56
CA CYS A 204 12.36 6.42 -4.34
C CYS A 204 11.18 7.39 -4.29
N CYS A 205 10.17 7.20 -5.14
CA CYS A 205 8.98 8.05 -5.19
C CYS A 205 7.76 7.17 -5.43
N CYS A 206 7.22 6.61 -4.36
CA CYS A 206 6.17 5.59 -4.45
C CYS A 206 4.80 6.14 -4.07
N ASN A 207 3.83 5.90 -4.94
CA ASN A 207 2.43 6.29 -4.82
C ASN A 207 2.19 7.80 -4.73
N VAL A 208 3.12 8.63 -5.23
CA VAL A 208 3.01 10.10 -5.18
C VAL A 208 2.56 10.67 -6.52
N LEU A 209 3.10 10.16 -7.63
CA LEU A 209 2.84 10.70 -8.96
C LEU A 209 1.38 10.47 -9.38
N LEU A 210 0.70 9.52 -8.75
CA LEU A 210 -0.72 9.22 -8.94
C LEU A 210 -1.65 10.41 -8.62
N TYR A 211 -1.21 11.36 -7.78
CA TYR A 211 -2.02 12.53 -7.41
C TYR A 211 -1.77 13.76 -8.29
N LEU A 212 -0.71 13.73 -9.10
CA LEU A 212 -0.27 14.87 -9.90
C LEU A 212 -0.97 14.90 -11.27
N HIS A 213 -1.24 16.10 -11.79
CA HIS A 213 -1.66 16.26 -13.18
C HIS A 213 -0.49 16.04 -14.15
N ASP A 214 -0.76 15.76 -15.42
CA ASP A 214 0.25 15.34 -16.39
C ASP A 214 1.44 16.32 -16.51
N LYS A 215 1.20 17.64 -16.60
CA LYS A 215 2.29 18.64 -16.64
C LYS A 215 3.15 18.68 -15.37
N ALA A 216 2.58 18.35 -14.21
CA ALA A 216 3.32 18.29 -12.96
C ALA A 216 4.17 17.02 -12.92
N ILE A 217 3.64 15.89 -13.41
CA ILE A 217 4.40 14.65 -13.56
C ILE A 217 5.60 14.87 -14.47
N GLU A 218 5.42 15.44 -15.66
CA GLU A 218 6.49 15.77 -16.61
C GLU A 218 7.60 16.60 -15.94
N ARG A 219 7.20 17.69 -15.27
CA ARG A 219 8.12 18.57 -14.54
C ARG A 219 8.88 17.83 -13.44
N VAL A 220 8.22 16.95 -12.69
CA VAL A 220 8.84 16.19 -11.59
C VAL A 220 9.77 15.10 -12.13
N GLU A 221 9.38 14.39 -13.19
CA GLU A 221 10.22 13.39 -13.86
C GLU A 221 11.51 14.02 -14.42
N ASP A 222 11.41 15.20 -15.03
CA ASP A 222 12.57 15.98 -15.48
C ASP A 222 13.51 16.34 -14.32
N GLN A 223 12.96 16.84 -13.22
CA GLN A 223 13.74 17.16 -12.04
C GLN A 223 14.44 15.94 -11.44
N PHE A 224 13.76 14.78 -11.40
CA PHE A 224 14.37 13.53 -10.96
C PHE A 224 15.53 13.13 -11.87
N PHE A 225 15.34 13.22 -13.19
CA PHE A 225 16.42 12.90 -14.12
C PHE A 225 17.62 13.82 -13.92
N GLU A 226 17.41 15.13 -13.81
CA GLU A 226 18.50 16.10 -13.64
C GLU A 226 19.23 15.95 -12.30
N ALA A 227 18.50 15.66 -11.22
CA ALA A 227 19.07 15.52 -9.89
C ALA A 227 19.88 14.21 -9.71
N LEU A 228 19.55 13.16 -10.46
CA LEU A 228 20.29 11.89 -10.42
C LEU A 228 21.71 12.02 -11.02
N THR A 229 22.68 11.39 -10.34
CA THR A 229 24.03 11.16 -10.88
C THR A 229 23.97 10.23 -12.09
N PRO A 230 24.92 10.30 -13.04
CA PRO A 230 25.04 9.28 -14.08
C PRO A 230 25.14 7.88 -13.46
N GLY A 231 24.30 6.94 -13.93
CA GLY A 231 24.15 5.62 -13.33
C GLY A 231 23.25 5.56 -12.09
N GLY A 232 22.67 6.69 -11.66
CA GLY A 232 21.73 6.77 -10.55
C GLY A 232 20.38 6.13 -10.88
N TRP A 233 19.63 5.77 -9.84
CA TRP A 233 18.43 4.93 -9.94
C TRP A 233 17.17 5.68 -9.51
N LEU A 234 16.08 5.50 -10.26
CA LEU A 234 14.73 5.92 -9.90
C LEU A 234 13.86 4.68 -9.70
N LEU A 235 13.27 4.59 -8.51
CA LEU A 235 12.33 3.54 -8.09
C LEU A 235 10.96 4.20 -7.86
N LEU A 236 9.95 3.77 -8.62
CA LEU A 236 8.56 4.25 -8.52
C LEU A 236 7.66 3.13 -8.00
N GLY A 237 6.50 3.46 -7.42
CA GLY A 237 5.52 2.47 -6.95
C GLY A 237 5.06 1.50 -8.05
N GLN A 238 4.54 0.32 -7.66
CA GLN A 238 4.15 -0.73 -8.63
C GLN A 238 3.13 -0.29 -9.70
N ALA A 239 2.26 0.68 -9.37
CA ALA A 239 1.25 1.23 -10.29
C ALA A 239 1.75 2.47 -11.07
N GLU A 240 3.02 2.83 -10.92
CA GLU A 240 3.61 4.04 -11.50
C GLU A 240 4.71 3.67 -12.49
N THR A 241 4.82 4.50 -13.52
CA THR A 241 5.88 4.38 -14.51
C THR A 241 6.27 5.76 -15.00
N VAL A 242 7.52 5.94 -15.42
CA VAL A 242 7.93 7.14 -16.16
C VAL A 242 7.03 7.30 -17.39
N ARG A 243 6.34 8.45 -17.47
CA ARG A 243 5.34 8.76 -18.49
C ARG A 243 5.92 9.58 -19.64
N THR A 244 6.91 10.42 -19.36
CA THR A 244 7.49 11.37 -20.31
C THR A 244 8.96 11.06 -20.60
N GLU A 245 9.40 11.35 -21.82
CA GLU A 245 10.78 11.20 -22.30
C GLU A 245 11.46 9.87 -21.86
N ARG A 246 10.71 8.77 -21.88
CA ARG A 246 11.14 7.46 -21.35
C ARG A 246 12.44 6.99 -22.02
N GLU A 247 12.69 7.39 -23.25
CA GLU A 247 13.91 7.10 -24.01
C GLU A 247 15.19 7.64 -23.36
N ARG A 248 15.11 8.62 -22.47
CA ARG A 248 16.25 9.12 -21.67
C ARG A 248 16.73 8.10 -20.64
N TRP A 249 15.86 7.17 -20.24
CA TRP A 249 16.12 6.20 -19.18
C TRP A 249 16.58 4.85 -19.72
N LEU A 250 17.45 4.17 -18.97
CA LEU A 250 17.60 2.72 -19.07
C LEU A 250 16.47 2.10 -18.24
N THR A 251 15.64 1.28 -18.89
CA THR A 251 14.48 0.67 -18.23
C THR A 251 14.81 -0.77 -17.84
N HIS A 252 14.76 -1.06 -16.55
CA HIS A 252 14.99 -2.39 -16.00
C HIS A 252 13.65 -3.02 -15.61
N LEU A 253 13.29 -4.11 -16.30
CA LEU A 253 12.09 -4.89 -16.00
C LEU A 253 12.46 -6.03 -15.06
N TYR A 254 11.90 -6.02 -13.86
CA TYR A 254 12.10 -7.05 -12.85
C TYR A 254 10.78 -7.78 -12.56
N PRO A 255 10.82 -9.00 -12.00
CA PRO A 255 9.64 -9.61 -11.40
C PRO A 255 9.08 -8.69 -10.29
N GLY A 256 7.83 -8.26 -10.43
CA GLY A 256 7.18 -7.37 -9.45
C GLY A 256 7.38 -5.86 -9.69
N GLY A 257 7.85 -5.44 -10.87
CA GLY A 257 7.74 -4.05 -11.35
C GLY A 257 8.91 -3.55 -12.19
N VAL A 258 9.08 -2.23 -12.25
CA VAL A 258 10.03 -1.54 -13.14
C VAL A 258 10.93 -0.61 -12.33
N ALA A 259 12.21 -0.56 -12.69
CA ALA A 259 13.15 0.43 -12.20
C ALA A 259 13.78 1.18 -13.38
N TYR A 260 14.17 2.42 -13.14
CA TYR A 260 14.80 3.27 -14.16
C TYR A 260 16.19 3.67 -13.71
N GLN A 261 17.13 3.72 -14.65
CA GLN A 261 18.49 4.15 -14.38
C GLN A 261 18.86 5.27 -15.36
N LYS A 262 19.45 6.35 -14.83
CA LYS A 262 20.06 7.38 -15.65
C LYS A 262 21.29 6.77 -16.34
N PRO A 263 21.40 6.81 -17.68
CA PRO A 263 22.56 6.25 -18.37
C PRO A 263 23.88 6.84 -17.85
N LEU A 264 24.95 6.04 -17.84
CA LEU A 264 26.30 6.56 -17.67
C LEU A 264 26.64 7.49 -18.85
N GLU A 265 27.55 8.44 -18.64
CA GLU A 265 28.02 9.32 -19.71
C GLU A 265 28.60 8.50 -20.87
N GLY A 266 28.19 8.82 -22.10
CA GLY A 266 28.66 8.13 -23.30
C GLY A 266 27.97 6.79 -23.61
N THR A 267 26.99 6.36 -22.82
CA THR A 267 26.20 5.14 -23.12
C THR A 267 25.00 5.44 -24.02
N THR A 268 24.61 4.47 -24.86
CA THR A 268 23.42 4.57 -25.72
C THR A 268 22.13 4.67 -24.89
N ARG A 269 21.27 5.62 -25.28
CA ARG A 269 19.92 5.83 -24.71
C ARG A 269 18.95 4.73 -25.17
N ASN A 270 17.84 4.58 -24.45
CA ASN A 270 16.70 3.73 -24.82
C ASN A 270 16.99 2.21 -24.91
N ARG A 271 17.48 1.64 -23.80
CA ARG A 271 17.70 0.19 -23.67
C ARG A 271 16.79 -0.39 -22.60
N ILE A 272 15.98 -1.37 -22.98
CA ILE A 272 15.22 -2.20 -22.06
C ILE A 272 16.10 -3.37 -21.64
N VAL A 273 16.29 -3.55 -20.34
CA VAL A 273 17.00 -4.67 -19.74
C VAL A 273 15.98 -5.55 -19.05
N TYR A 274 15.78 -6.75 -19.59
CA TYR A 274 14.97 -7.77 -18.95
C TYR A 274 15.81 -8.49 -17.92
N HIS A 275 15.43 -8.36 -16.64
CA HIS A 275 15.96 -9.21 -15.60
C HIS A 275 15.00 -10.37 -15.47
N GLN A 276 15.44 -11.55 -15.88
CA GLN A 276 14.76 -12.75 -15.43
C GLN A 276 14.84 -12.77 -13.90
N ALA A 277 13.82 -13.33 -13.24
CA ALA A 277 14.03 -13.82 -11.90
C ALA A 277 15.32 -14.64 -11.97
N GLN A 278 16.39 -14.21 -11.29
CA GLN A 278 17.42 -15.19 -11.01
C GLN A 278 16.64 -16.34 -10.36
N PRO A 279 16.85 -17.60 -10.80
CA PRO A 279 16.43 -18.68 -9.93
C PRO A 279 17.04 -18.27 -8.61
N HIS A 280 16.19 -18.00 -7.62
CA HIS A 280 16.71 -18.05 -6.28
C HIS A 280 17.41 -19.41 -6.30
N GLN A 281 18.75 -19.41 -6.22
CA GLN A 281 19.35 -20.26 -5.23
C GLN A 281 18.46 -19.93 -4.05
N SER A 282 17.50 -20.83 -3.80
CA SER A 282 16.90 -20.98 -2.52
C SER A 282 18.10 -20.72 -1.64
N ALA A 283 18.09 -19.62 -0.87
CA ALA A 283 19.01 -19.52 0.25
C ALA A 283 19.04 -20.96 0.79
N PRO A 284 20.24 -21.59 0.89
CA PRO A 284 20.31 -23.01 1.18
C PRO A 284 19.22 -23.23 2.19
N VAL A 285 18.30 -24.16 1.89
CA VAL A 285 17.32 -24.55 2.87
C VAL A 285 18.19 -24.95 4.04
N GLN A 286 18.52 -23.98 4.91
CA GLN A 286 18.24 -24.07 6.30
C GLN A 286 16.87 -24.71 6.21
N GLU A 287 16.88 -26.02 6.34
CA GLU A 287 16.33 -26.60 7.54
C GLU A 287 16.55 -25.56 8.66
N PHE A 288 15.74 -24.49 8.62
CA PHE A 288 15.01 -24.07 9.77
C PHE A 288 14.53 -25.41 10.26
N GLU A 289 15.16 -25.89 11.34
CA GLU A 289 14.42 -26.69 12.31
C GLU A 289 13.02 -26.11 12.25
N ILE A 290 12.07 -26.89 11.72
CA ILE A 290 10.75 -26.43 11.36
C ILE A 290 10.27 -25.63 12.56
N GLU A 291 10.36 -24.30 12.48
CA GLU A 291 9.85 -23.47 13.54
C GLU A 291 8.36 -23.78 13.53
N PRO A 292 7.78 -24.05 14.71
CA PRO A 292 6.43 -24.60 14.79
C PRO A 292 5.51 -23.76 13.91
N ARG A 293 4.75 -24.44 13.01
CA ARG A 293 3.68 -23.83 12.19
C ARG A 293 3.02 -22.74 13.01
N SER A 294 2.84 -21.54 12.45
CA SER A 294 2.13 -20.51 13.18
C SER A 294 0.78 -21.09 13.61
N MET A 295 0.33 -20.82 14.84
CA MET A 295 -0.92 -21.40 15.35
C MET A 295 -2.11 -21.11 14.41
N TYR A 296 -2.06 -19.99 13.67
CA TYR A 296 -3.05 -19.70 12.63
C TYR A 296 -3.01 -20.69 11.46
N GLU A 297 -1.83 -21.00 10.92
CA GLU A 297 -1.67 -22.02 9.87
C GLU A 297 -2.05 -23.41 10.35
N GLU A 298 -1.81 -23.72 11.63
CA GLU A 298 -2.30 -24.94 12.26
C GLU A 298 -3.83 -24.95 12.30
N ALA A 299 -4.47 -23.88 12.75
CA ALA A 299 -5.94 -23.76 12.76
C ALA A 299 -6.54 -23.93 11.35
N VAL A 300 -5.94 -23.31 10.32
CA VAL A 300 -6.37 -23.47 8.93
C VAL A 300 -6.18 -24.92 8.46
N ALA A 301 -5.06 -25.56 8.80
CA ALA A 301 -4.82 -26.96 8.45
C ALA A 301 -5.83 -27.90 9.14
N LEU A 302 -6.16 -27.64 10.39
CA LEU A 302 -7.18 -28.37 11.15
C LEU A 302 -8.56 -28.19 10.53
N LEU A 303 -8.94 -26.98 10.11
CA LEU A 303 -10.19 -26.72 9.40
C LEU A 303 -10.29 -27.53 8.10
N ARG A 304 -9.22 -27.53 7.29
CA ARG A 304 -9.14 -28.33 6.04
C ARG A 304 -9.20 -29.83 6.32
N ALA A 305 -8.63 -30.28 7.44
CA ALA A 305 -8.74 -31.64 7.92
C ALA A 305 -10.10 -31.96 8.57
N LYS A 306 -11.04 -31.00 8.61
CA LYS A 306 -12.36 -31.07 9.26
C LYS A 306 -12.29 -31.32 10.77
N GLN A 307 -11.17 -31.00 11.40
CA GLN A 307 -10.98 -31.01 12.84
C GLN A 307 -11.41 -29.66 13.44
N THR A 308 -12.72 -29.38 13.38
CA THR A 308 -13.27 -28.06 13.70
C THR A 308 -13.14 -27.69 15.18
N GLU A 309 -13.22 -28.65 16.11
CA GLU A 309 -13.06 -28.39 17.55
C GLU A 309 -11.61 -28.01 17.88
N ASP A 310 -10.64 -28.75 17.36
CA ASP A 310 -9.22 -28.46 17.54
C ASP A 310 -8.88 -27.08 16.94
N ALA A 311 -9.37 -26.81 15.73
CA ALA A 311 -9.17 -25.52 15.07
C ALA A 311 -9.76 -24.36 15.90
N GLU A 312 -10.96 -24.51 16.45
CA GLU A 312 -11.56 -23.50 17.31
C GLU A 312 -10.73 -23.24 18.57
N ASN A 313 -10.25 -24.30 19.22
CA ASN A 313 -9.40 -24.16 20.40
C ASN A 313 -8.11 -23.39 20.06
N THR A 314 -7.45 -23.73 18.95
CA THR A 314 -6.27 -23.01 18.47
C THR A 314 -6.59 -21.54 18.17
N LEU A 315 -7.73 -21.25 17.52
CA LEU A 315 -8.16 -19.87 17.24
C LEU A 315 -8.46 -19.08 18.51
N ARG A 316 -9.11 -19.70 19.51
CA ARG A 316 -9.38 -19.06 20.80
C ARG A 316 -8.09 -18.81 21.58
N GLU A 317 -7.10 -19.67 21.46
CA GLU A 317 -5.77 -19.47 22.05
C GLU A 317 -5.02 -18.33 21.36
N ILE A 318 -5.14 -18.18 20.04
CA ILE A 318 -4.65 -17.00 19.31
C ILE A 318 -5.33 -15.74 19.87
N LEU A 319 -6.66 -15.73 19.98
CA LEU A 319 -7.42 -14.58 20.47
C LEU A 319 -7.18 -14.27 21.95
N ALA A 320 -6.79 -15.25 22.76
CA ALA A 320 -6.38 -15.01 24.15
C ALA A 320 -5.06 -14.20 24.23
N ASN A 321 -4.17 -14.38 23.26
CA ASN A 321 -2.89 -13.68 23.18
C ASN A 321 -2.96 -12.41 22.31
N GLN A 322 -3.85 -12.38 21.33
CA GLN A 322 -4.02 -11.32 20.33
C GLN A 322 -5.52 -11.07 20.12
N ILE A 323 -6.12 -10.32 21.05
CA ILE A 323 -7.57 -10.10 21.14
C ILE A 323 -8.17 -9.50 19.86
N ASN A 324 -7.38 -8.86 19.00
CA ASN A 324 -7.85 -8.24 17.77
C ASN A 324 -7.29 -8.91 16.48
N ASP A 325 -6.84 -10.17 16.50
CA ASP A 325 -6.45 -10.85 15.24
C ASP A 325 -7.69 -11.07 14.36
N GLY A 326 -7.87 -10.17 13.38
CA GLY A 326 -9.02 -10.17 12.48
C GLY A 326 -9.17 -11.46 11.66
N ARG A 327 -8.08 -12.14 11.31
CA ARG A 327 -8.15 -13.40 10.55
C ARG A 327 -8.66 -14.52 11.45
N ALA A 328 -8.21 -14.57 12.70
CA ALA A 328 -8.70 -15.54 13.67
C ALA A 328 -10.19 -15.33 13.95
N HIS A 329 -10.64 -14.08 14.10
CA HIS A 329 -12.06 -13.74 14.22
C HIS A 329 -12.88 -14.15 12.98
N ILE A 330 -12.35 -13.98 11.77
CA ILE A 330 -13.03 -14.41 10.53
C ILE A 330 -13.21 -15.94 10.51
N LEU A 331 -12.16 -16.71 10.80
CA LEU A 331 -12.24 -18.16 10.82
C LEU A 331 -13.15 -18.66 11.95
N LEU A 332 -13.10 -18.03 13.12
CA LEU A 332 -13.99 -18.37 14.23
C LEU A 332 -15.45 -18.04 13.85
N GLY A 333 -15.69 -16.90 13.22
CA GLY A 333 -17.00 -16.54 12.66
C GLY A 333 -17.51 -17.57 11.64
N CYS A 334 -16.64 -18.11 10.79
CA CYS A 334 -16.97 -19.20 9.87
C CYS A 334 -17.36 -20.50 10.62
N ILE A 335 -16.60 -20.89 11.66
CA ILE A 335 -16.93 -22.05 12.51
C ILE A 335 -18.31 -21.89 13.16
N LEU A 336 -18.56 -20.73 13.75
CA LEU A 336 -19.83 -20.40 14.43
C LEU A 336 -20.99 -20.38 13.43
N ALA A 337 -20.79 -19.81 12.24
CA ALA A 337 -21.76 -19.82 11.15
C ALA A 337 -22.13 -21.25 10.74
N ASN A 338 -21.14 -22.13 10.54
CA ASN A 338 -21.37 -23.54 10.21
C ASN A 338 -22.14 -24.30 11.30
N ARG A 339 -22.03 -23.88 12.56
CA ARG A 339 -22.81 -24.40 13.70
C ARG A 339 -24.17 -23.71 13.89
N ARG A 340 -24.57 -22.82 12.97
CA ARG A 340 -25.80 -21.99 13.02
C ARG A 340 -25.86 -21.05 14.23
N GLN A 341 -24.72 -20.68 14.80
CA GLN A 341 -24.62 -19.66 15.84
C GLN A 341 -24.50 -18.28 15.18
N ILE A 342 -25.59 -17.83 14.55
CA ILE A 342 -25.59 -16.66 13.65
C ILE A 342 -25.19 -15.37 14.36
N ASN A 343 -25.70 -15.13 15.57
CA ASN A 343 -25.39 -13.91 16.33
C ASN A 343 -23.92 -13.85 16.76
N ASP A 344 -23.39 -14.98 17.21
CA ASP A 344 -21.99 -15.08 17.64
C ASP A 344 -21.06 -14.92 16.42
N ALA A 345 -21.41 -15.53 15.29
CA ALA A 345 -20.70 -15.35 14.03
C ALA A 345 -20.68 -13.88 13.59
N HIS A 346 -21.81 -13.17 13.68
CA HIS A 346 -21.86 -11.73 13.41
C HIS A 346 -20.97 -10.94 14.37
N ALA A 347 -20.97 -11.26 15.66
CA ALA A 347 -20.14 -10.57 16.64
C ALA A 347 -18.64 -10.71 16.33
N GLU A 348 -18.18 -11.93 16.00
CA GLU A 348 -16.78 -12.14 15.61
C GLU A 348 -16.42 -11.36 14.34
N LEU A 349 -17.29 -11.39 13.32
CA LEU A 349 -17.07 -10.65 12.07
C LEU A 349 -17.11 -9.14 12.27
N ASP A 350 -17.93 -8.64 13.19
CA ASP A 350 -17.98 -7.23 13.55
C ASP A 350 -16.70 -6.80 14.27
N VAL A 351 -16.12 -7.64 15.13
CA VAL A 351 -14.79 -7.37 15.71
C VAL A 351 -13.73 -7.29 14.62
N ALA A 352 -13.70 -8.26 13.69
CA ALA A 352 -12.75 -8.25 12.58
C ALA A 352 -12.88 -6.99 11.69
N LEU A 353 -14.11 -6.56 11.41
CA LEU A 353 -14.39 -5.39 10.57
C LEU A 353 -14.20 -4.06 11.29
N ASN A 354 -14.41 -4.01 12.60
CA ASN A 354 -14.11 -2.83 13.42
C ASN A 354 -12.60 -2.58 13.50
N GLU A 355 -11.80 -3.65 13.60
CA GLU A 355 -10.34 -3.55 13.56
C GLU A 355 -9.84 -3.19 12.15
N ASN A 356 -10.37 -3.85 11.11
CA ASN A 356 -10.03 -3.57 9.72
C ASN A 356 -11.26 -3.71 8.80
N PRO A 357 -11.84 -2.58 8.32
CA PRO A 357 -12.98 -2.61 7.41
C PRO A 357 -12.69 -3.20 6.02
N LEU A 358 -11.42 -3.33 5.62
CA LEU A 358 -10.99 -3.80 4.30
C LEU A 358 -10.75 -5.31 4.23
N GLN A 359 -11.51 -6.10 4.99
CA GLN A 359 -11.44 -7.56 4.99
C GLN A 359 -12.52 -8.18 4.09
N ALA A 360 -12.13 -8.56 2.86
CA ALA A 360 -13.06 -9.10 1.87
C ALA A 360 -13.76 -10.38 2.34
N ASP A 361 -13.04 -11.29 3.00
CA ASP A 361 -13.56 -12.55 3.53
C ASP A 361 -14.58 -12.32 4.66
N ALA A 362 -14.39 -11.30 5.51
CA ALA A 362 -15.37 -10.94 6.54
C ALA A 362 -16.69 -10.45 5.92
N HIS A 363 -16.60 -9.54 4.95
CA HIS A 363 -17.76 -9.05 4.21
C HIS A 363 -18.46 -10.16 3.43
N TYR A 364 -17.70 -11.09 2.84
CA TYR A 364 -18.24 -12.28 2.20
C TYR A 364 -19.04 -13.14 3.18
N LEU A 365 -18.49 -13.46 4.35
CA LEU A 365 -19.19 -14.23 5.38
C LEU A 365 -20.43 -13.51 5.91
N LYS A 366 -20.39 -12.18 6.12
CA LYS A 366 -21.61 -11.42 6.46
C LYS A 366 -22.67 -11.51 5.37
N GLY A 367 -22.27 -11.45 4.10
CA GLY A 367 -23.17 -11.66 2.98
C GLY A 367 -23.83 -13.04 3.00
N MET A 368 -23.06 -14.08 3.33
CA MET A 368 -23.58 -15.45 3.51
C MET A 368 -24.58 -15.54 4.66
N LEU A 369 -24.27 -14.98 5.83
CA LEU A 369 -25.18 -14.98 6.99
C LEU A 369 -26.49 -14.24 6.71
N TYR A 370 -26.43 -13.12 5.96
CA TYR A 370 -27.63 -12.41 5.54
C TYR A 370 -28.47 -13.20 4.53
N LEU A 371 -27.84 -13.93 3.59
CA LEU A 371 -28.57 -14.84 2.68
C LEU A 371 -29.30 -15.93 3.46
N GLU A 372 -28.63 -16.57 4.43
CA GLU A 372 -29.25 -17.60 5.28
C GLU A 372 -30.42 -17.04 6.09
N SER A 373 -30.33 -15.77 6.49
CA SER A 373 -31.39 -15.05 7.21
C SER A 373 -32.47 -14.46 6.29
N HIS A 374 -32.47 -14.80 4.99
CA HIS A 374 -33.38 -14.28 3.96
C HIS A 374 -33.36 -12.75 3.79
N GLN A 375 -32.27 -12.09 4.18
CA GLN A 375 -32.07 -10.64 4.04
C GLN A 375 -31.28 -10.33 2.76
N GLN A 376 -31.93 -10.52 1.61
CA GLN A 376 -31.27 -10.45 0.30
C GLN A 376 -30.59 -9.10 0.01
N ALA A 377 -31.20 -7.98 0.39
CA ALA A 377 -30.61 -6.64 0.19
C ALA A 377 -29.33 -6.43 1.02
N ALA A 378 -29.36 -6.83 2.30
CA ALA A 378 -28.19 -6.74 3.17
C ALA A 378 -27.06 -7.68 2.69
N ALA A 379 -27.41 -8.85 2.16
CA ALA A 379 -26.45 -9.76 1.54
C ALA A 379 -25.78 -9.13 0.32
N GLU A 380 -26.55 -8.51 -0.58
CA GLU A 380 -26.02 -7.82 -1.75
C GLU A 380 -25.05 -6.70 -1.34
N ASP A 381 -25.39 -5.87 -0.36
CA ASP A 381 -24.52 -4.79 0.12
C ASP A 381 -23.23 -5.31 0.75
N ALA A 382 -23.30 -6.40 1.53
CA ALA A 382 -22.13 -7.06 2.10
C ALA A 382 -21.22 -7.65 1.00
N PHE A 383 -21.80 -8.33 0.00
CA PHE A 383 -21.01 -8.84 -1.13
C PHE A 383 -20.40 -7.72 -1.98
N ARG A 384 -21.10 -6.61 -2.18
CA ARG A 384 -20.54 -5.43 -2.86
C ARG A 384 -19.38 -4.84 -2.07
N SER A 385 -19.48 -4.82 -0.74
CA SER A 385 -18.39 -4.42 0.15
C SER A 385 -17.18 -5.37 0.03
N ALA A 386 -17.41 -6.69 -0.05
CA ALA A 386 -16.34 -7.65 -0.31
C ALA A 386 -15.63 -7.42 -1.65
N LEU A 387 -16.38 -7.15 -2.73
CA LEU A 387 -15.79 -6.84 -4.05
C LEU A 387 -15.13 -5.46 -4.12
N TYR A 388 -15.54 -4.52 -3.26
CA TYR A 388 -14.85 -3.25 -3.08
C TYR A 388 -13.48 -3.46 -2.42
N CYS A 389 -13.41 -4.29 -1.38
CA CYS A 389 -12.17 -4.61 -0.68
C CYS A 389 -11.20 -5.43 -1.55
N HIS A 390 -11.71 -6.42 -2.28
CA HIS A 390 -10.92 -7.24 -3.19
C HIS A 390 -11.62 -7.37 -4.55
N LYS A 391 -11.12 -6.63 -5.55
CA LYS A 391 -11.66 -6.66 -6.90
C LYS A 391 -11.52 -8.07 -7.47
N GLY A 392 -12.65 -8.72 -7.74
CA GLY A 392 -12.66 -10.09 -8.23
C GLY A 392 -12.55 -11.15 -7.13
N HIS A 393 -12.95 -10.84 -5.88
CA HIS A 393 -13.04 -11.82 -4.79
C HIS A 393 -13.74 -13.12 -5.24
N PRO A 394 -13.05 -14.28 -5.28
CA PRO A 394 -13.55 -15.45 -6.00
C PRO A 394 -14.85 -16.00 -5.39
N LEU A 395 -14.90 -16.16 -4.07
CA LEU A 395 -16.08 -16.68 -3.37
C LEU A 395 -17.28 -15.74 -3.51
N THR A 396 -17.06 -14.43 -3.39
CA THR A 396 -18.12 -13.43 -3.56
C THR A 396 -18.61 -13.38 -5.00
N ALA A 397 -17.72 -13.50 -5.97
CA ALA A 397 -18.09 -13.44 -7.37
C ALA A 397 -19.03 -14.58 -7.76
N VAL A 398 -18.79 -15.79 -7.23
CA VAL A 398 -19.71 -16.91 -7.37
C VAL A 398 -21.07 -16.55 -6.74
N MET A 399 -21.09 -16.16 -5.47
CA MET A 399 -22.35 -15.97 -4.74
C MET A 399 -23.18 -14.79 -5.25
N LEU A 400 -22.58 -13.61 -5.43
CA LEU A 400 -23.28 -12.44 -5.94
C LEU A 400 -23.64 -12.59 -7.43
N GLY A 401 -22.78 -13.24 -8.22
CA GLY A 401 -23.11 -13.57 -9.61
C GLY A 401 -24.32 -14.49 -9.71
N ASN A 402 -24.39 -15.54 -8.89
CA ASN A 402 -25.54 -16.44 -8.81
C ASN A 402 -26.80 -15.68 -8.38
N LEU A 403 -26.70 -14.79 -7.39
CA LEU A 403 -27.80 -13.97 -6.93
C LEU A 403 -28.36 -13.09 -8.07
N TYR A 404 -27.49 -12.45 -8.85
CA TYR A 404 -27.91 -11.66 -10.00
C TYR A 404 -28.51 -12.52 -11.11
N ALA A 405 -27.92 -13.68 -11.41
CA ALA A 405 -28.45 -14.60 -12.41
C ALA A 405 -29.89 -15.05 -12.07
N GLN A 406 -30.13 -15.43 -10.81
CA GLN A 406 -31.45 -15.82 -10.31
C GLN A 406 -32.48 -14.67 -10.37
N SER A 407 -32.03 -13.43 -10.17
CA SER A 407 -32.89 -12.24 -10.30
C SER A 407 -33.15 -11.81 -11.75
N GLY A 408 -32.59 -12.50 -12.74
CA GLY A 408 -32.69 -12.18 -14.17
C GLY A 408 -31.68 -11.15 -14.67
N ALA A 409 -30.78 -10.66 -13.82
CA ALA A 409 -29.72 -9.70 -14.16
C ALA A 409 -28.45 -10.39 -14.70
N VAL A 410 -28.62 -11.23 -15.74
CA VAL A 410 -27.56 -12.10 -16.29
C VAL A 410 -26.32 -11.32 -16.74
N ASP A 411 -26.48 -10.14 -17.32
CA ASP A 411 -25.35 -9.29 -17.73
C ASP A 411 -24.48 -8.83 -16.55
N LYS A 412 -25.10 -8.55 -15.39
CA LYS A 412 -24.36 -8.21 -14.17
C LYS A 412 -23.61 -9.42 -13.64
N ALA A 413 -24.25 -10.59 -13.63
CA ALA A 413 -23.62 -11.85 -13.21
C ALA A 413 -22.37 -12.16 -14.05
N ARG A 414 -22.49 -12.12 -15.39
CA ARG A 414 -21.36 -12.38 -16.31
C ARG A 414 -20.20 -11.41 -16.14
N ARG A 415 -20.47 -10.13 -15.87
CA ARG A 415 -19.41 -9.15 -15.59
C ARG A 415 -18.63 -9.49 -14.32
N ILE A 416 -19.33 -9.94 -13.28
CA ILE A 416 -18.71 -10.29 -12.00
C ILE A 416 -17.86 -11.56 -12.13
N TRP A 417 -18.39 -12.61 -12.75
CA TRP A 417 -17.63 -13.84 -12.98
C TRP A 417 -16.40 -13.61 -13.86
N ARG A 418 -16.53 -12.83 -14.95
CA ARG A 418 -15.39 -12.49 -15.80
C ARG A 418 -14.33 -11.70 -15.04
N ALA A 419 -14.72 -10.70 -14.25
CA ALA A 419 -13.79 -9.93 -13.44
C ALA A 419 -13.06 -10.84 -12.42
N ALA A 420 -13.75 -11.78 -11.78
CA ALA A 420 -13.09 -12.74 -10.88
C ALA A 420 -12.12 -13.66 -11.63
N LEU A 421 -12.50 -14.14 -12.82
CA LEU A 421 -11.64 -14.98 -13.65
C LEU A 421 -10.36 -14.25 -14.09
N GLU A 422 -10.47 -12.98 -14.46
CA GLU A 422 -9.33 -12.13 -14.87
C GLU A 422 -8.37 -11.81 -13.72
N ASN A 423 -8.86 -11.75 -12.48
CA ASN A 423 -8.08 -11.44 -11.28
C ASN A 423 -7.70 -12.69 -10.46
N LEU A 424 -7.98 -13.90 -10.97
CA LEU A 424 -7.68 -15.15 -10.26
C LEU A 424 -6.18 -15.50 -10.43
N GLU A 425 -5.36 -15.00 -9.51
CA GLU A 425 -3.92 -15.23 -9.45
C GLU A 425 -3.56 -16.40 -8.52
N GLY A 426 -2.36 -16.99 -8.72
CA GLY A 426 -1.81 -18.02 -7.83
C GLY A 426 -1.49 -19.35 -8.50
N ASN A 427 -0.81 -20.22 -7.75
CA ASN A 427 -0.52 -21.60 -8.15
C ASN A 427 -1.85 -22.37 -8.33
N SER A 428 -1.97 -23.16 -9.39
CA SER A 428 -3.14 -24.00 -9.69
C SER A 428 -3.65 -24.81 -8.49
N LYS A 429 -2.73 -25.28 -7.64
CA LYS A 429 -3.04 -26.08 -6.45
C LYS A 429 -3.24 -25.28 -5.16
N ALA A 430 -3.01 -23.97 -5.18
CA ALA A 430 -3.26 -23.12 -4.01
C ALA A 430 -4.77 -22.94 -3.80
N HIS A 431 -5.17 -22.77 -2.55
CA HIS A 431 -6.56 -22.47 -2.17
C HIS A 431 -6.87 -21.00 -2.47
N VAL A 432 -8.12 -20.72 -2.86
CA VAL A 432 -8.55 -19.36 -3.20
C VAL A 432 -8.83 -18.46 -1.99
N SER A 433 -9.03 -19.06 -0.81
CA SER A 433 -9.22 -18.40 0.48
C SER A 433 -8.99 -19.42 1.59
N ASP A 434 -8.69 -18.96 2.81
CA ASP A 434 -8.66 -19.81 4.00
C ASP A 434 -10.07 -20.32 4.41
N LEU A 435 -11.13 -19.70 3.87
CA LEU A 435 -12.51 -20.11 4.06
C LEU A 435 -12.96 -21.27 3.18
N SER A 436 -12.14 -21.72 2.22
CA SER A 436 -12.56 -22.68 1.20
C SER A 436 -11.48 -23.68 0.85
N ASP A 437 -11.90 -24.93 0.67
CA ASP A 437 -11.07 -26.01 0.11
C ASP A 437 -10.95 -25.92 -1.43
N LEU A 438 -11.57 -24.92 -2.07
CA LEU A 438 -11.46 -24.74 -3.51
C LEU A 438 -10.08 -24.26 -3.89
N THR A 439 -9.45 -25.00 -4.80
CA THR A 439 -8.21 -24.58 -5.44
C THR A 439 -8.48 -23.52 -6.51
N VAL A 440 -7.43 -22.78 -6.88
CA VAL A 440 -7.46 -21.83 -8.00
C VAL A 440 -7.95 -22.48 -9.29
N ASP A 441 -7.52 -23.71 -9.59
CA ASP A 441 -7.98 -24.42 -10.78
C ASP A 441 -9.46 -24.81 -10.71
N ALA A 442 -9.91 -25.34 -9.57
CA ALA A 442 -11.31 -25.70 -9.38
C ALA A 442 -12.23 -24.47 -9.46
N MET A 443 -11.78 -23.33 -8.90
CA MET A 443 -12.50 -22.07 -8.99
C MET A 443 -12.56 -21.53 -10.43
N ARG A 444 -11.46 -21.67 -11.19
CA ARG A 444 -11.41 -21.27 -12.59
C ARG A 444 -12.43 -22.04 -13.42
N GLU A 445 -12.47 -23.35 -13.26
CA GLU A 445 -13.41 -24.23 -13.95
C GLU A 445 -14.86 -23.89 -13.57
N LEU A 446 -15.12 -23.65 -12.28
CA LEU A 446 -16.44 -23.24 -11.79
C LEU A 446 -16.90 -21.93 -12.44
N LEU A 447 -16.07 -20.89 -12.44
CA LEU A 447 -16.43 -19.58 -13.03
C LEU A 447 -16.64 -19.68 -14.55
N GLN A 448 -15.87 -20.52 -15.25
CA GLN A 448 -16.05 -20.75 -16.69
C GLN A 448 -17.37 -21.47 -17.01
N ASN A 449 -17.76 -22.45 -16.19
CA ASN A 449 -19.03 -23.16 -16.33
C ASN A 449 -20.21 -22.21 -16.11
N GLN A 450 -20.17 -21.38 -15.07
CA GLN A 450 -21.22 -20.37 -14.79
C GLN A 450 -21.44 -19.39 -15.95
N MET A 451 -20.39 -19.06 -16.71
CA MET A 451 -20.49 -18.16 -17.86
C MET A 451 -21.03 -18.83 -19.14
N SER A 452 -21.01 -20.16 -19.19
CA SER A 452 -21.42 -20.97 -20.34
C SER A 452 -22.90 -21.36 -20.28
N GLU A 453 -23.50 -21.32 -19.08
CA GLU A 453 -24.94 -21.37 -18.82
C GLU A 453 -25.62 -20.00 -19.09
#